data_AF-A0A553JP61-F1
#
_entry.id   AF-A0A553JP61-F1
#
_cell.length_a   1.000
_cell.length_b   1.000
_cell.length_c   1.000
_cell.angle_alpha   90.00
_cell.angle_beta   90.00
_cell.angle_gamma   90.00
#
_symmetry.space_group_name_H-M   'P 1'
#
loop_
_entity.id
_entity.type
_entity.pdbx_description
1 polymer ?
#
loop_
_entity_poly.entity_id
_entity_poly.type
_entity_poly.pdbx_seq_one_letter_code
_entity_poly.pdbx_strand_id
1 'polypeptide(L)'
;MYRNCYSKYTWRYTMFGTIRLKLITAIIFLLLLLSGTAGVGLFYVYELDNNIKRLSEDITPTIESTDDMIASLWERGKIANEIMASEDISEITELFTFIAPLNGVYTSSYEELEKLLDPSEKEIANEAVAANKELQIDTKKMYQSHYLELEFELKAKQLLNEFDGLGGVLITSLDEFAIENEAEMAKAEDRGDILAESGTATASDVNDVLGELFERDYPVVEAALKLQRYIIEMQDTAGEYLAEEEPSNLPAI
;
A
#
# COMPACT_ATOMS: atom_id res chain seq x y z
N MET A 1 48.18 31.90 -109.30
CA MET A 1 48.22 30.56 -109.94
C MET A 1 47.10 29.73 -109.34
N TYR A 2 46.14 29.34 -110.18
CA TYR A 2 44.97 28.45 -110.01
C TYR A 2 43.84 28.74 -108.99
N ARG A 3 42.67 29.06 -109.60
CA ARG A 3 41.28 28.88 -109.17
C ARG A 3 40.96 27.44 -108.76
N ASN A 4 39.95 27.30 -107.88
CA ASN A 4 38.79 26.36 -107.94
C ASN A 4 38.32 26.02 -106.50
N CYS A 5 37.07 25.76 -106.14
CA CYS A 5 35.73 25.89 -106.74
C CYS A 5 34.73 25.31 -105.68
N TYR A 6 33.45 25.74 -105.72
CA TYR A 6 32.24 25.06 -105.14
C TYR A 6 32.15 24.90 -103.61
N SER A 7 31.01 24.92 -102.92
CA SER A 7 29.58 25.00 -103.25
C SER A 7 28.83 25.45 -101.99
N LYS A 8 27.74 26.20 -102.20
CA LYS A 8 26.65 26.47 -101.25
C LYS A 8 26.20 25.22 -100.48
N TYR A 9 25.84 25.36 -99.20
CA TYR A 9 24.58 24.84 -98.65
C TYR A 9 24.16 25.65 -97.42
N THR A 10 23.02 26.32 -97.55
CA THR A 10 22.28 27.06 -96.53
C THR A 10 21.60 26.09 -95.57
N TRP A 11 22.00 26.04 -94.31
CA TRP A 11 21.19 25.40 -93.25
C TRP A 11 20.17 26.40 -92.72
N ARG A 12 19.01 26.40 -93.38
CA ARG A 12 17.80 27.13 -92.99
C ARG A 12 17.17 26.38 -91.81
N TYR A 13 17.00 27.06 -90.69
CA TYR A 13 16.16 26.62 -89.58
C TYR A 13 14.74 26.27 -90.09
N THR A 14 14.37 25.00 -90.11
CA THR A 14 12.98 24.54 -90.32
C THR A 14 12.30 24.29 -88.98
N MET A 15 12.06 25.37 -88.24
CA MET A 15 11.28 25.37 -87.00
C MET A 15 9.81 25.72 -87.28
N PHE A 16 9.11 25.01 -88.17
CA PHE A 16 7.69 25.25 -88.44
C PHE A 16 6.91 23.96 -88.81
N GLY A 17 6.56 23.17 -87.78
CA GLY A 17 5.35 22.35 -87.83
C GLY A 17 4.11 23.26 -87.82
N THR A 18 3.06 22.89 -88.55
CA THR A 18 1.81 23.65 -88.67
C THR A 18 1.22 24.01 -87.29
N ILE A 19 0.54 25.15 -87.17
CA ILE A 19 -0.08 25.63 -85.91
C ILE A 19 -0.96 24.54 -85.26
N ARG A 20 -1.62 23.73 -86.09
CA ARG A 20 -2.41 22.56 -85.67
C ARG A 20 -1.57 21.52 -84.91
N LEU A 21 -0.36 21.22 -85.36
CA LEU A 21 0.54 20.27 -84.71
C LEU A 21 1.03 20.79 -83.35
N LYS A 22 1.37 22.08 -83.25
CA LYS A 22 1.78 22.71 -81.98
C LYS A 22 0.65 22.70 -80.92
N LEU A 23 -0.58 22.94 -81.34
CA LEU A 23 -1.76 22.85 -80.47
C LEU A 23 -2.01 21.41 -80.01
N ILE A 24 -1.92 20.43 -80.92
CA ILE A 24 -2.11 19.01 -80.58
C ILE A 24 -1.03 18.55 -79.59
N THR A 25 0.24 18.90 -79.81
CA THR A 25 1.33 18.52 -78.88
C THR A 25 1.19 19.21 -77.53
N ALA A 26 0.75 20.48 -77.48
CA ALA A 26 0.51 21.19 -76.24
C ALA A 26 -0.65 20.55 -75.44
N ILE A 27 -1.73 20.15 -76.10
CA ILE A 27 -2.86 19.47 -75.47
C ILE A 27 -2.45 18.09 -74.95
N ILE A 28 -1.71 17.29 -75.72
CA ILE A 28 -1.22 15.97 -75.28
C ILE A 28 -0.29 16.13 -74.07
N PHE A 29 0.61 17.11 -74.10
CA PHE A 29 1.51 17.39 -72.98
C PHE A 29 0.74 17.83 -71.73
N LEU A 30 -0.30 18.67 -71.89
CA LEU A 30 -1.16 19.09 -70.79
C LEU A 30 -1.96 17.92 -70.22
N LEU A 31 -2.48 17.03 -71.07
CA LEU A 31 -3.17 15.80 -70.63
C LEU A 31 -2.22 14.85 -69.89
N LEU A 32 -0.97 14.70 -70.34
CA LEU A 32 0.04 13.91 -69.63
C LEU A 32 0.39 14.50 -68.27
N LEU A 33 0.53 15.83 -68.19
CA LEU A 33 0.73 16.51 -66.91
C LEU A 33 -0.47 16.33 -65.98
N LEU A 34 -1.69 16.46 -66.48
CA LEU A 34 -2.90 16.23 -65.69
C LEU A 34 -2.97 14.80 -65.17
N SER A 35 -2.72 13.80 -66.01
CA SER A 35 -2.66 12.39 -65.60
C SER A 35 -1.54 12.12 -64.59
N GLY A 36 -0.38 12.75 -64.76
CA GLY A 36 0.72 12.68 -63.79
C GLY A 36 0.34 13.26 -62.43
N THR A 37 -0.28 14.45 -62.41
CA THR A 37 -0.77 15.07 -61.17
C THR A 37 -1.88 14.27 -60.50
N ALA A 38 -2.79 13.67 -61.28
CA ALA A 38 -3.84 12.80 -60.77
C ALA A 38 -3.27 11.49 -60.18
N GLY A 39 -2.26 10.90 -60.83
CA GLY A 39 -1.58 9.70 -60.34
C GLY A 39 -0.81 9.94 -59.04
N VAL A 40 -0.08 11.06 -58.94
CA VAL A 40 0.62 11.45 -57.70
C VAL A 40 -0.38 11.77 -56.59
N GLY A 41 -1.50 12.43 -56.90
CA GLY A 41 -2.57 12.68 -55.94
C GLY A 41 -3.20 11.40 -55.38
N LEU A 42 -3.50 10.42 -56.25
CA LEU A 42 -4.03 9.12 -55.84
C LEU A 42 -3.02 8.31 -55.01
N PHE A 43 -1.73 8.38 -55.33
CA PHE A 43 -0.67 7.73 -54.56
C PHE A 43 -0.62 8.24 -53.12
N TYR A 44 -0.64 9.56 -52.92
CA TYR A 44 -0.64 10.15 -51.58
C TYR A 44 -1.94 9.87 -50.80
N VAL A 45 -3.09 9.83 -51.48
CA VAL A 45 -4.36 9.43 -50.83
C VAL A 45 -4.30 7.99 -50.34
N TYR A 46 -3.71 7.08 -51.13
CA TYR A 46 -3.55 5.67 -50.73
C TYR A 46 -2.54 5.51 -49.58
N GLU A 47 -1.46 6.28 -49.58
CA GLU A 47 -0.48 6.29 -48.49
C GLU A 47 -1.07 6.86 -47.19
N LEU A 48 -1.88 7.91 -47.28
CA LEU A 48 -2.63 8.45 -46.14
C LEU A 48 -3.67 7.46 -45.60
N ASP A 49 -4.44 6.81 -46.47
CA ASP A 49 -5.43 5.80 -46.07
C ASP A 49 -4.76 4.62 -45.34
N ASN A 50 -3.62 4.13 -45.84
CA ASN A 50 -2.87 3.06 -45.18
C ASN A 50 -2.24 3.51 -43.84
N ASN A 51 -1.71 4.73 -43.77
CA ASN A 51 -1.15 5.25 -42.52
C ASN A 51 -2.24 5.51 -41.46
N ILE A 52 -3.41 6.01 -41.87
CA ILE A 52 -4.57 6.18 -40.98
C ILE A 52 -5.09 4.82 -40.50
N LYS A 53 -5.18 3.82 -41.38
CA LYS A 53 -5.54 2.45 -41.01
C LYS A 53 -4.55 1.88 -40.01
N ARG A 54 -3.24 1.97 -40.26
CA ARG A 54 -2.22 1.47 -39.31
C ARG A 54 -2.25 2.22 -37.96
N LEU A 55 -2.49 3.53 -37.97
CA LEU A 55 -2.65 4.33 -36.74
C LEU A 55 -3.91 3.91 -35.95
N SER A 56 -4.99 3.61 -36.66
CA SER A 56 -6.28 3.25 -36.07
C SER A 56 -6.40 1.77 -35.67
N GLU A 57 -5.75 0.86 -36.41
CA GLU A 57 -5.92 -0.59 -36.26
C GLU A 57 -4.88 -1.20 -35.32
N ASP A 58 -3.65 -0.68 -35.28
CA ASP A 58 -2.58 -1.25 -34.45
C ASP A 58 -2.17 -0.32 -33.30
N ILE A 59 -1.96 0.97 -33.58
CA ILE A 59 -1.40 1.91 -32.58
C ILE A 59 -2.44 2.32 -31.53
N THR A 60 -3.68 2.60 -31.95
CA THR A 60 -4.73 3.05 -31.03
C THR A 60 -5.07 2.00 -29.98
N PRO A 61 -5.33 0.72 -30.35
CA PRO A 61 -5.62 -0.31 -29.34
C PRO A 61 -4.41 -0.64 -28.47
N THR A 62 -3.19 -0.58 -29.01
CA THR A 62 -1.95 -0.77 -28.23
C THR A 62 -1.82 0.26 -27.10
N ILE A 63 -2.10 1.53 -27.39
CA ILE A 63 -2.05 2.61 -26.40
C ILE A 63 -3.15 2.42 -25.36
N GLU A 64 -4.38 2.16 -25.79
CA GLU A 64 -5.52 1.96 -24.89
C GLU A 64 -5.28 0.80 -23.91
N SER A 65 -4.87 -0.36 -24.41
CA SER A 65 -4.55 -1.52 -23.55
C SER A 65 -3.39 -1.21 -22.58
N THR A 66 -2.38 -0.46 -23.02
CA THR A 66 -1.26 -0.08 -22.14
C THR A 66 -1.69 0.92 -21.07
N ASP A 67 -2.52 1.90 -21.41
CA ASP A 67 -3.04 2.89 -20.48
C ASP A 67 -3.92 2.23 -19.40
N ASP A 68 -4.76 1.27 -19.78
CA ASP A 68 -5.56 0.49 -18.83
C ASP A 68 -4.68 -0.35 -17.88
N MET A 69 -3.61 -0.96 -18.40
CA MET A 69 -2.63 -1.66 -17.56
C MET A 69 -1.98 -0.70 -16.56
N ILE A 70 -1.54 0.49 -17.00
CA ILE A 70 -0.93 1.50 -16.12
C ILE A 70 -1.93 2.01 -15.07
N ALA A 71 -3.16 2.32 -15.48
CA ALA A 71 -4.21 2.80 -14.59
C ALA A 71 -4.53 1.78 -13.51
N SER A 72 -4.65 0.50 -13.87
CA SER A 72 -4.91 -0.57 -12.92
C SER A 72 -3.78 -0.77 -11.90
N LEU A 73 -2.51 -0.62 -12.32
CA LEU A 73 -1.36 -0.66 -11.42
C LEU A 73 -1.34 0.52 -10.46
N TRP A 74 -1.61 1.73 -10.97
CA TRP A 74 -1.62 2.94 -10.17
C TRP A 74 -2.72 2.90 -9.10
N GLU A 75 -3.94 2.52 -9.49
CA GLU A 75 -5.06 2.39 -8.54
C GLU A 75 -4.79 1.29 -7.50
N ARG A 76 -4.18 0.17 -7.89
CA ARG A 76 -3.74 -0.86 -6.93
C ARG A 76 -2.70 -0.33 -5.95
N GLY A 77 -1.72 0.44 -6.41
CA GLY A 77 -0.72 1.05 -5.55
C GLY A 77 -1.33 2.05 -4.56
N LYS A 78 -2.32 2.83 -5.01
CA LYS A 78 -3.09 3.72 -4.15
C LYS A 78 -3.86 2.94 -3.07
N ILE A 79 -4.64 1.93 -3.47
CA ILE A 79 -5.38 1.08 -2.53
C ILE A 79 -4.44 0.40 -1.54
N ALA A 80 -3.27 -0.08 -1.99
CA ALA A 80 -2.27 -0.68 -1.12
C ALA A 80 -1.78 0.30 -0.04
N ASN A 81 -1.54 1.56 -0.41
CA ASN A 81 -1.17 2.61 0.56
C ASN A 81 -2.33 2.95 1.51
N GLU A 82 -3.56 3.01 1.02
CA GLU A 82 -4.74 3.23 1.87
C GLU A 82 -4.94 2.09 2.88
N ILE A 83 -4.74 0.84 2.45
CA ILE A 83 -4.75 -0.32 3.35
C ILE A 83 -3.72 -0.17 4.47
N MET A 84 -2.47 0.20 4.13
CA MET A 84 -1.40 0.34 5.12
C MET A 84 -1.59 1.57 6.04
N ALA A 85 -2.34 2.57 5.60
CA ALA A 85 -2.61 3.78 6.37
C ALA A 85 -3.83 3.67 7.29
N SER A 86 -4.69 2.67 7.08
CA SER A 86 -5.89 2.46 7.89
C SER A 86 -5.61 1.52 9.07
N GLU A 87 -6.16 1.88 10.22
CA GLU A 87 -6.16 1.08 11.46
C GLU A 87 -7.48 0.30 11.64
N ASP A 88 -8.42 0.40 10.69
CA ASP A 88 -9.70 -0.29 10.76
C ASP A 88 -9.72 -1.55 9.89
N ILE A 89 -9.83 -2.71 10.56
CA ILE A 89 -9.93 -4.02 9.93
C ILE A 89 -11.07 -4.09 8.89
N SER A 90 -12.22 -3.46 9.17
CA SER A 90 -13.36 -3.45 8.26
C SER A 90 -13.05 -2.66 6.99
N GLU A 91 -12.42 -1.50 7.12
CA GLU A 91 -12.03 -0.64 6.01
C GLU A 91 -10.99 -1.33 5.11
N ILE A 92 -9.92 -1.88 5.69
CA ILE A 92 -8.89 -2.56 4.88
C ILE A 92 -9.44 -3.80 4.17
N THR A 93 -10.42 -4.48 4.78
CA THR A 93 -11.07 -5.66 4.17
C THR A 93 -11.90 -5.24 2.97
N GLU A 94 -12.65 -4.15 3.08
CA GLU A 94 -13.42 -3.58 1.98
C GLU A 94 -12.50 -3.10 0.85
N LEU A 95 -11.45 -2.34 1.17
CA LEU A 95 -10.45 -1.87 0.22
C LEU A 95 -9.80 -3.01 -0.56
N PHE A 96 -9.45 -4.10 0.13
CA PHE A 96 -8.82 -5.26 -0.51
C PHE A 96 -9.71 -5.95 -1.56
N THR A 97 -11.04 -5.81 -1.46
CA THR A 97 -11.96 -6.37 -2.47
C THR A 97 -11.78 -5.75 -3.86
N PHE A 98 -11.30 -4.51 -3.95
CA PHE A 98 -11.06 -3.81 -5.21
C PHE A 98 -9.81 -4.28 -5.96
N ILE A 99 -8.88 -4.97 -5.29
CA ILE A 99 -7.63 -5.46 -5.91
C ILE A 99 -7.91 -6.53 -6.98
N ALA A 100 -8.84 -7.45 -6.73
CA ALA A 100 -9.12 -8.54 -7.66
C ALA A 100 -9.71 -8.06 -9.01
N PRO A 101 -10.71 -7.15 -9.04
CA PRO A 101 -11.15 -6.52 -10.29
C PRO A 101 -10.03 -5.83 -11.06
N LEU A 102 -9.15 -5.09 -10.39
CA LEU A 102 -8.02 -4.38 -11.03
C LEU A 102 -6.99 -5.35 -11.64
N ASN A 103 -6.75 -6.49 -11.00
CA ASN A 103 -5.94 -7.56 -11.59
C ASN A 103 -6.61 -8.15 -12.85
N GLY A 104 -7.94 -8.23 -12.85
CA GLY A 104 -8.73 -8.61 -14.02
C GLY A 104 -8.52 -7.66 -15.19
N VAL A 105 -8.63 -6.34 -14.95
CA VAL A 105 -8.38 -5.30 -15.97
C VAL A 105 -6.98 -5.43 -16.56
N TYR A 106 -5.94 -5.52 -15.70
CA TYR A 106 -4.57 -5.69 -16.18
C TYR A 106 -4.42 -6.93 -17.08
N THR A 107 -5.02 -8.05 -16.69
CA THR A 107 -4.91 -9.32 -17.42
C THR A 107 -5.61 -9.24 -18.76
N SER A 108 -6.84 -8.72 -18.82
CA SER A 108 -7.58 -8.57 -20.07
C SER A 108 -6.90 -7.59 -21.02
N SER A 109 -6.40 -6.46 -20.51
CA SER A 109 -5.69 -5.48 -21.34
C SER A 109 -4.37 -6.04 -21.87
N TYR A 110 -3.66 -6.87 -21.10
CA TYR A 110 -2.49 -7.59 -21.61
C TYR A 110 -2.85 -8.59 -22.71
N GLU A 111 -3.94 -9.36 -22.57
CA GLU A 111 -4.39 -10.31 -23.60
C GLU A 111 -4.78 -9.61 -24.92
N GLU A 112 -5.24 -8.37 -24.86
CA GLU A 112 -5.51 -7.53 -26.03
C GLU A 112 -4.22 -7.00 -26.65
N LEU A 113 -3.33 -6.46 -25.82
CA LEU A 113 -2.00 -5.98 -26.23
C LEU A 113 -1.19 -7.10 -26.90
N GLU A 114 -1.16 -8.30 -26.32
CA GLU A 114 -0.38 -9.44 -26.81
C GLU A 114 -0.74 -9.82 -28.26
N LYS A 115 -1.98 -9.58 -28.70
CA LYS A 115 -2.41 -9.88 -30.08
C LYS A 115 -1.79 -8.93 -31.12
N LEU A 116 -1.34 -7.76 -30.68
CA LEU A 116 -0.80 -6.68 -31.52
C LEU A 116 0.74 -6.66 -31.54
N LEU A 117 1.38 -7.33 -30.58
CA LEU A 117 2.85 -7.34 -30.43
C LEU A 117 3.55 -8.34 -31.34
N ASP A 118 4.72 -7.96 -31.83
CA ASP A 118 5.66 -8.86 -32.51
C ASP A 118 6.36 -9.80 -31.50
N PRO A 119 6.93 -10.95 -31.94
CA PRO A 119 7.54 -11.93 -31.04
C PRO A 119 8.62 -11.39 -30.10
N SER A 120 9.45 -10.43 -30.56
CA SER A 120 10.47 -9.78 -29.73
C SER A 120 9.89 -8.81 -28.69
N GLU A 121 8.75 -8.18 -29.01
CA GLU A 121 8.07 -7.26 -28.10
C GLU A 121 7.31 -8.03 -27.01
N LYS A 122 6.76 -9.20 -27.37
CA LYS A 122 6.15 -10.14 -26.41
C LYS A 122 7.13 -10.60 -25.34
N GLU A 123 8.41 -10.80 -25.67
CA GLU A 123 9.41 -11.19 -24.68
C GLU A 123 9.55 -10.15 -23.57
N ILE A 124 9.66 -8.86 -23.96
CA ILE A 124 9.75 -7.74 -23.02
C ILE A 124 8.43 -7.57 -22.23
N ALA A 125 7.29 -7.68 -22.90
CA ALA A 125 5.99 -7.54 -22.23
C ALA A 125 5.73 -8.66 -21.21
N ASN A 126 6.22 -9.88 -21.48
CA ASN A 126 6.15 -11.00 -20.54
C ASN A 126 6.97 -10.76 -19.27
N GLU A 127 8.09 -10.06 -19.34
CA GLU A 127 8.85 -9.67 -18.14
C GLU A 127 8.01 -8.76 -17.22
N ALA A 128 7.31 -7.78 -17.80
CA ALA A 128 6.42 -6.89 -17.05
C ALA A 128 5.23 -7.65 -16.42
N VAL A 129 4.65 -8.62 -17.14
CA VAL A 129 3.60 -9.49 -16.62
C VAL A 129 4.11 -10.35 -15.46
N ALA A 130 5.32 -10.91 -15.58
CA ALA A 130 5.95 -11.68 -14.50
C ALA A 130 6.17 -10.81 -13.26
N ALA A 131 6.71 -9.59 -13.43
CA ALA A 131 6.87 -8.64 -12.33
C ALA A 131 5.53 -8.26 -11.69
N ASN A 132 4.48 -8.04 -12.49
CA ASN A 132 3.15 -7.75 -11.96
C ASN A 132 2.58 -8.92 -11.14
N LYS A 133 2.85 -10.16 -11.54
CA LYS A 133 2.43 -11.36 -10.79
C LYS A 133 3.08 -11.41 -9.41
N GLU A 134 4.37 -11.12 -9.32
CA GLU A 134 5.07 -11.00 -8.02
C GLU A 134 4.48 -9.86 -7.19
N LEU A 135 4.22 -8.70 -7.81
CA LEU A 135 3.58 -7.57 -7.12
C LEU A 135 2.19 -7.94 -6.55
N GLN A 136 1.40 -8.75 -7.26
CA GLN A 136 0.10 -9.24 -6.75
C GLN A 136 0.27 -10.14 -5.53
N ILE A 137 1.26 -11.03 -5.55
CA ILE A 137 1.59 -11.91 -4.43
C ILE A 137 2.00 -11.07 -3.22
N ASP A 138 2.87 -10.08 -3.42
CA ASP A 138 3.38 -9.25 -2.34
C ASP A 138 2.32 -8.30 -1.78
N THR A 139 1.45 -7.73 -2.62
CA THR A 139 0.28 -6.96 -2.17
C THR A 139 -0.62 -7.79 -1.25
N LYS A 140 -0.82 -9.07 -1.58
CA LYS A 140 -1.60 -9.98 -0.73
C LYS A 140 -0.91 -10.28 0.61
N LYS A 141 0.39 -10.55 0.60
CA LYS A 141 1.16 -10.77 1.83
C LYS A 141 1.17 -9.54 2.74
N MET A 142 1.32 -8.35 2.14
CA MET A 142 1.25 -7.07 2.82
C MET A 142 -0.10 -6.92 3.53
N TYR A 143 -1.21 -7.06 2.80
CA TYR A 143 -2.56 -7.04 3.39
C TYR A 143 -2.72 -8.05 4.53
N GLN A 144 -2.28 -9.30 4.34
CA GLN A 144 -2.41 -10.33 5.37
C GLN A 144 -1.61 -10.02 6.63
N SER A 145 -0.42 -9.45 6.47
CA SER A 145 0.45 -9.10 7.60
C SER A 145 -0.16 -7.95 8.39
N HIS A 146 -0.59 -6.88 7.69
CA HIS A 146 -1.24 -5.72 8.29
C HIS A 146 -2.56 -6.09 8.98
N TYR A 147 -3.37 -6.94 8.36
CA TYR A 147 -4.60 -7.45 8.97
C TYR A 147 -4.33 -8.18 10.29
N LEU A 148 -3.32 -9.05 10.32
CA LEU A 148 -2.95 -9.80 11.53
C LEU A 148 -2.42 -8.89 12.62
N GLU A 149 -1.62 -7.89 12.25
CA GLU A 149 -1.12 -6.87 13.16
C GLU A 149 -2.27 -6.15 13.88
N LEU A 150 -3.23 -5.60 13.13
CA LEU A 150 -4.42 -4.94 13.70
C LEU A 150 -5.26 -5.90 14.56
N GLU A 151 -5.39 -7.17 14.16
CA GLU A 151 -6.11 -8.16 14.94
C GLU A 151 -5.43 -8.44 16.29
N PHE A 152 -4.10 -8.53 16.31
CA PHE A 152 -3.33 -8.71 17.54
C PHE A 152 -3.38 -7.47 18.42
N GLU A 153 -3.27 -6.28 17.85
CA GLU A 153 -3.38 -5.02 18.58
C GLU A 153 -4.74 -4.90 19.28
N LEU A 154 -5.83 -5.21 18.57
CA LEU A 154 -7.17 -5.18 19.12
C LEU A 154 -7.35 -6.19 20.27
N LYS A 155 -6.83 -7.41 20.12
CA LYS A 155 -6.84 -8.42 21.18
C LYS A 155 -5.99 -8.00 22.37
N ALA A 156 -4.83 -7.40 22.14
CA ALA A 156 -3.95 -6.92 23.19
C ALA A 156 -4.59 -5.80 24.00
N LYS A 157 -5.24 -4.82 23.33
CA LYS A 157 -6.03 -3.77 23.98
C LYS A 157 -7.16 -4.35 24.83
N GLN A 158 -7.85 -5.39 24.35
CA GLN A 158 -8.90 -6.07 25.12
C GLN A 158 -8.34 -6.75 26.38
N LEU A 159 -7.24 -7.48 26.24
CA LEU A 159 -6.59 -8.17 27.36
C LEU A 159 -6.03 -7.18 28.39
N LEU A 160 -5.46 -6.05 27.96
CA LEU A 160 -5.00 -4.99 28.86
C LEU A 160 -6.17 -4.42 29.66
N ASN A 161 -7.28 -4.09 29.00
CA ASN A 161 -8.47 -3.59 29.70
C ASN A 161 -9.02 -4.61 30.72
N GLU A 162 -9.01 -5.90 30.39
CA GLU A 162 -9.41 -6.96 31.33
C GLU A 162 -8.44 -7.08 32.51
N PHE A 163 -7.13 -7.02 32.23
CA PHE A 163 -6.09 -7.01 33.26
C PHE A 163 -6.20 -5.81 34.20
N ASP A 164 -6.46 -4.62 33.65
CA ASP A 164 -6.70 -3.39 34.41
C ASP A 164 -7.93 -3.52 35.31
N GLY A 165 -9.03 -4.06 34.77
CA GLY A 165 -10.25 -4.32 35.52
C GLY A 165 -10.04 -5.30 36.67
N LEU A 166 -9.37 -6.43 36.42
CA LEU A 166 -9.07 -7.44 37.45
C LEU A 166 -8.10 -6.91 38.51
N GLY A 167 -7.07 -6.17 38.11
CA GLY A 167 -6.12 -5.57 39.04
C GLY A 167 -6.78 -4.51 39.91
N GLY A 168 -7.71 -3.71 39.38
CA GLY A 168 -8.50 -2.76 40.18
C GLY A 168 -9.35 -3.45 41.25
N VAL A 169 -10.00 -4.57 40.92
CA VAL A 169 -10.74 -5.40 41.90
C VAL A 169 -9.78 -5.93 42.96
N LEU A 170 -8.63 -6.48 42.56
CA LEU A 170 -7.66 -7.04 43.49
C LEU A 170 -7.07 -5.97 44.43
N ILE A 171 -6.73 -4.78 43.91
CA ILE A 171 -6.25 -3.65 44.71
C ILE A 171 -7.30 -3.25 45.74
N THR A 172 -8.57 -3.14 45.34
CA THR A 172 -9.68 -2.81 46.25
C THR A 172 -9.83 -3.86 47.35
N SER A 173 -9.80 -5.15 47.00
CA SER A 173 -9.89 -6.23 48.00
C SER A 173 -8.69 -6.26 48.94
N LEU A 174 -7.48 -5.96 48.46
CA LEU A 174 -6.28 -5.85 49.29
C LEU A 174 -6.36 -4.64 50.23
N ASP A 175 -6.98 -3.54 49.79
CA ASP A 175 -7.17 -2.34 50.61
C ASP A 175 -8.18 -2.59 51.72
N GLU A 176 -9.34 -3.17 51.39
CA GLU A 176 -10.34 -3.61 52.37
C GLU A 176 -9.72 -4.57 53.40
N PHE A 177 -8.94 -5.54 52.92
CA PHE A 177 -8.26 -6.49 53.79
C PHE A 177 -7.20 -5.82 54.69
N ALA A 178 -6.44 -4.85 54.18
CA ALA A 178 -5.49 -4.07 54.99
C ALA A 178 -6.22 -3.25 56.07
N ILE A 179 -7.29 -2.54 55.71
CA ILE A 179 -8.11 -1.74 56.63
C ILE A 179 -8.74 -2.62 57.73
N GLU A 180 -9.25 -3.81 57.38
CA GLU A 180 -9.80 -4.74 58.37
C GLU A 180 -8.74 -5.23 59.35
N ASN A 181 -7.53 -5.55 58.86
CA ASN A 181 -6.43 -5.96 59.73
C ASN A 181 -5.94 -4.80 60.61
N GLU A 182 -5.83 -3.58 60.08
CA GLU A 182 -5.50 -2.39 60.87
C GLU A 182 -6.54 -2.13 61.98
N ALA A 183 -7.83 -2.38 61.71
CA ALA A 183 -8.87 -2.28 62.72
C ALA A 183 -8.75 -3.35 63.82
N GLU A 184 -8.36 -4.58 63.47
CA GLU A 184 -8.08 -5.62 64.47
C GLU A 184 -6.81 -5.32 65.27
N MET A 185 -5.79 -4.77 64.62
CA MET A 185 -4.57 -4.25 65.27
C MET A 185 -4.91 -3.19 66.31
N ALA A 186 -5.73 -2.19 65.96
CA ALA A 186 -6.18 -1.17 66.92
C ALA A 186 -6.96 -1.77 68.10
N LYS A 187 -7.83 -2.75 67.86
CA LYS A 187 -8.55 -3.46 68.95
C LYS A 187 -7.63 -4.30 69.82
N ALA A 188 -6.53 -4.83 69.27
CA ALA A 188 -5.55 -5.60 70.02
C ALA A 188 -4.67 -4.67 70.88
N GLU A 189 -4.29 -3.51 70.35
CA GLU A 189 -3.62 -2.43 71.09
C GLU A 189 -4.47 -1.95 72.26
N ASP A 190 -5.74 -1.59 72.01
CA ASP A 190 -6.70 -1.20 73.06
C ASP A 190 -6.83 -2.26 74.16
N ARG A 191 -6.85 -3.55 73.78
CA ARG A 191 -6.88 -4.68 74.73
C ARG A 191 -5.60 -4.77 75.54
N GLY A 192 -4.44 -4.57 74.92
CA GLY A 192 -3.14 -4.52 75.58
C GLY A 192 -3.07 -3.40 76.62
N ASP A 193 -3.56 -2.21 76.27
CA ASP A 193 -3.60 -1.05 77.16
C ASP A 193 -4.52 -1.28 78.36
N ILE A 194 -5.74 -1.78 78.13
CA ILE A 194 -6.67 -2.14 79.21
C ILE A 194 -6.05 -3.19 80.15
N LEU A 195 -5.35 -4.19 79.61
CA LEU A 195 -4.66 -5.21 80.41
C LEU A 195 -3.55 -4.59 81.26
N ALA A 196 -2.74 -3.71 80.67
CA ALA A 196 -1.67 -3.00 81.37
C ALA A 196 -2.19 -2.11 82.51
N GLU A 197 -3.35 -1.46 82.31
CA GLU A 197 -3.98 -0.60 83.32
C GLU A 197 -4.73 -1.38 84.42
N SER A 198 -5.13 -2.63 84.17
CA SER A 198 -5.92 -3.45 85.11
C SER A 198 -5.21 -3.78 86.43
N GLY A 199 -3.88 -3.64 86.49
CA GLY A 199 -3.06 -3.90 87.68
C GLY A 199 -2.95 -5.37 88.09
N THR A 200 -3.64 -6.29 87.40
CA THR A 200 -3.61 -7.74 87.64
C THR A 200 -2.93 -8.54 86.53
N ALA A 201 -2.71 -7.93 85.36
CA ALA A 201 -2.04 -8.58 84.23
C ALA A 201 -0.50 -8.58 84.42
N THR A 202 0.15 -9.65 83.98
CA THR A 202 1.61 -9.74 83.95
C THR A 202 2.16 -9.12 82.66
N ALA A 203 3.45 -8.74 82.67
CA ALA A 203 4.13 -8.28 81.45
C ALA A 203 4.10 -9.31 80.31
N SER A 204 3.95 -10.61 80.62
CA SER A 204 3.78 -11.66 79.62
C SER A 204 2.43 -11.54 78.91
N ASP A 205 1.36 -11.27 79.65
CA ASP A 205 0.00 -11.21 79.10
C ASP A 205 -0.17 -10.04 78.10
N VAL A 206 0.49 -8.91 78.37
CA VAL A 206 0.53 -7.76 77.44
C VAL A 206 1.43 -8.06 76.23
N ASN A 207 2.56 -8.74 76.46
CA ASN A 207 3.49 -9.09 75.39
C ASN A 207 2.95 -10.14 74.43
N ASP A 208 2.08 -11.04 74.89
CA ASP A 208 1.43 -12.04 74.02
C ASP A 208 0.43 -11.37 73.06
N VAL A 209 -0.34 -10.39 73.54
CA VAL A 209 -1.30 -9.63 72.72
C VAL A 209 -0.59 -8.74 71.70
N LEU A 210 0.45 -8.02 72.12
CA LEU A 210 1.24 -7.19 71.21
C LEU A 210 2.12 -8.03 70.28
N GLY A 211 2.58 -9.20 70.72
CA GLY A 211 3.35 -10.15 69.93
C GLY A 211 2.54 -10.69 68.74
N GLU A 212 1.29 -11.09 68.97
CA GLU A 212 0.38 -11.55 67.91
C GLU A 212 0.13 -10.45 66.84
N LEU A 213 0.07 -9.20 67.30
CA LEU A 213 -0.07 -7.99 66.49
C LEU A 213 1.11 -7.79 65.51
N PHE A 214 2.34 -7.94 66.00
CA PHE A 214 3.56 -7.79 65.19
C PHE A 214 3.93 -9.04 64.39
N GLU A 215 3.61 -10.24 64.87
CA GLU A 215 3.96 -11.49 64.21
C GLU A 215 2.94 -11.90 63.13
N ARG A 216 1.67 -11.51 63.27
CA ARG A 216 0.61 -11.92 62.36
C ARG A 216 0.01 -10.76 61.57
N ASP A 217 -0.45 -9.72 62.24
CA ASP A 217 -1.33 -8.74 61.60
C ASP A 217 -0.55 -7.67 60.81
N TYR A 218 0.57 -7.18 61.36
CA TYR A 218 1.44 -6.21 60.66
C TYR A 218 2.06 -6.74 59.34
N PRO A 219 2.66 -7.94 59.30
CA PRO A 219 3.23 -8.49 58.05
C PRO A 219 2.19 -8.68 56.95
N VAL A 220 0.92 -8.93 57.34
CA VAL A 220 -0.20 -9.14 56.43
C VAL A 220 -0.61 -7.82 55.77
N VAL A 221 -0.72 -6.72 56.53
CA VAL A 221 -0.96 -5.37 55.99
C VAL A 221 0.19 -4.96 55.06
N GLU A 222 1.44 -5.15 55.49
CA GLU A 222 2.62 -4.82 54.67
C GLU A 222 2.64 -5.63 53.37
N ALA A 223 2.32 -6.92 53.42
CA ALA A 223 2.23 -7.77 52.23
C ALA A 223 1.11 -7.31 51.28
N ALA A 224 -0.06 -6.93 51.80
CA ALA A 224 -1.17 -6.43 50.99
C ALA A 224 -0.79 -5.15 50.23
N LEU A 225 -0.20 -4.16 50.90
CA LEU A 225 0.27 -2.92 50.28
C LEU A 225 1.38 -3.15 49.24
N LYS A 226 2.31 -4.09 49.50
CA LYS A 226 3.34 -4.47 48.53
C LYS A 226 2.74 -5.12 47.29
N LEU A 227 1.76 -6.01 47.46
CA LEU A 227 1.07 -6.66 46.34
C LEU A 227 0.31 -5.65 45.49
N GLN A 228 -0.38 -4.69 46.10
CA GLN A 228 -1.03 -3.59 45.37
C GLN A 228 -0.02 -2.84 44.49
N ARG A 229 1.14 -2.48 45.05
CA ARG A 229 2.19 -1.79 44.31
C ARG A 229 2.70 -2.60 43.13
N TYR A 230 2.93 -3.90 43.30
CA TYR A 230 3.36 -4.74 42.18
C TYR A 230 2.30 -4.85 41.08
N ILE A 231 1.01 -4.89 41.43
CA ILE A 231 -0.07 -4.92 40.44
C ILE A 231 -0.06 -3.63 39.62
N ILE A 232 0.07 -2.47 40.26
CA ILE A 232 0.18 -1.17 39.58
C ILE A 232 1.41 -1.15 38.66
N GLU A 233 2.58 -1.54 39.16
CA GLU A 233 3.81 -1.58 38.35
C GLU A 233 3.68 -2.53 37.15
N MET A 234 2.98 -3.67 37.30
CA MET A 234 2.70 -4.60 36.20
C MET A 234 1.71 -4.03 35.17
N GLN A 235 0.67 -3.31 35.62
CA GLN A 235 -0.29 -2.64 34.73
C GLN A 235 0.38 -1.54 33.93
N ASP A 236 1.17 -0.69 34.58
CA ASP A 236 1.93 0.37 33.93
C ASP A 236 2.91 -0.22 32.90
N THR A 237 3.67 -1.26 33.29
CA THR A 237 4.61 -1.92 32.37
C THR A 237 3.86 -2.54 31.17
N ALA A 238 2.75 -3.25 31.40
CA ALA A 238 1.99 -3.85 30.31
C ALA A 238 1.42 -2.79 29.34
N GLY A 239 0.97 -1.65 29.87
CA GLY A 239 0.53 -0.50 29.08
C GLY A 239 1.65 0.10 28.24
N GLU A 240 2.83 0.33 28.83
CA GLU A 240 4.01 0.85 28.14
C GLU A 240 4.47 -0.09 27.00
N TYR A 241 4.52 -1.40 27.25
CA TYR A 241 4.89 -2.38 26.23
C TYR A 241 3.93 -2.43 25.04
N LEU A 242 2.64 -2.15 25.26
CA LEU A 242 1.63 -2.13 24.20
C LEU A 242 1.56 -0.79 23.46
N ALA A 243 2.06 0.29 24.07
CA ALA A 243 2.12 1.61 23.44
C ALA A 243 3.40 1.85 22.63
N GLU A 244 4.41 1.00 22.79
CA GLU A 244 5.69 1.15 22.11
C GLU A 244 5.67 0.53 20.70
N GLU A 245 5.90 1.37 19.70
CA GLU A 245 5.95 0.98 18.30
C GLU A 245 7.37 0.60 17.84
N GLU A 246 8.42 1.08 18.55
CA GLU A 246 9.81 0.76 18.22
C GLU A 246 10.38 -0.32 19.15
N PRO A 247 10.73 -1.52 18.63
CA PRO A 247 11.27 -2.61 19.43
C PRO A 247 12.57 -2.28 20.18
N SER A 248 13.31 -1.25 19.73
CA SER A 248 14.55 -0.79 20.36
C SER A 248 14.34 -0.03 21.67
N ASN A 249 13.14 0.50 21.89
CA ASN A 249 12.80 1.26 23.09
C ASN A 249 12.20 0.37 24.19
N LEU A 250 11.84 -0.87 23.85
CA LEU A 250 11.38 -1.85 24.81
C LEU A 250 12.53 -2.31 25.72
N PRO A 251 12.34 -2.34 27.06
CA PRO A 251 13.29 -2.96 27.97
C PRO A 251 13.52 -4.43 27.57
N ALA A 252 14.78 -4.89 27.62
CA ALA A 252 15.08 -6.31 27.44
C ALA A 252 14.50 -7.10 28.62
N ILE A 253 13.54 -7.97 28.34
CA ILE A 253 13.00 -8.96 29.31
C ILE A 253 13.95 -10.15 29.40
#